data_AF-A7F0C1-F1
#
_entry.id   AF-A7F0C1-F1
#
_cell.length_a   1.000
_cell.length_b   1.000
_cell.length_c   1.000
_cell.angle_alpha   90.00
_cell.angle_beta   90.00
_cell.angle_gamma   90.00
#
_symmetry.space_group_name_H-M   'P 1'
#
loop_
_entity.id
_entity.type
_entity.pdbx_description
1 polymer ?
#
loop_
_entity_poly.entity_id
_entity_poly.type
_entity_poly.pdbx_seq_one_letter_code
_entity_poly.pdbx_strand_id
1 'polypeptide(L)'
;MALQIELERSPKAYLCNPNVDIPLGERNMRVEDWLNDKIQTTADMNSLSSLLENVNAKQKQLEEQLRDATTKLAEAKSAAANHTSSLVQKTQAFERQQDDLRARLMMLTSSDTPEEAVRLLEGPMEKLRQVELAQAYVELLEDVDGMTKEACQNLPDNPTEALKPYVRLKQLAMALQATQNTTEVTAPHLVAYVEQTATHLWAQMVQIMVKEFQDVLITLKWPDLTVEVSRAWQTCFGRLLDLQAPEIKEAREPLILLPFAVLVKEIELKFRYHFMGTTPTSASSLLGEYYLNWILDVIDSHESYLRVNAGPVLAAHFLGSSLAGNSLYIDPVSAFITALLPLVKDKTEVVLQDIQHDPVHLSKFIGQLMIWDDSIRSKYKYDSGNIEFGWVGVTWHVLDKWFAPWLEAEERFALQRYEDIMQSQDNGNIDYDSNESQKTKTTFGASKVTDLLKTITTQYKDLRRVSHKVRFFLNTQIAVLDRYQIRLSESLDAYISLTSTVGRIATGATKEQQRSVEGMAGLISLCKVFGSADHIISTLESLAYEMVSISIIRYSSIMSSTDMCSTFYVVFDNFSRA
;
A
#
# COMPACT_ATOMS: atom_id res chain seq x y z
N MET A 1 43.73 -33.51 61.66
CA MET A 1 43.74 -32.54 62.78
C MET A 1 42.46 -31.73 62.66
N ALA A 2 41.38 -32.25 63.26
CA ALA A 2 40.03 -31.68 63.17
C ALA A 2 39.77 -30.87 64.45
N LEU A 3 39.38 -29.61 64.29
CA LEU A 3 39.02 -28.70 65.38
C LEU A 3 37.79 -29.25 66.11
N GLN A 4 37.98 -29.73 67.35
CA GLN A 4 36.90 -29.95 68.30
C GLN A 4 36.39 -28.60 68.77
N ILE A 5 35.20 -28.21 68.30
CA ILE A 5 34.45 -27.10 68.87
C ILE A 5 33.74 -27.67 70.10
N GLU A 6 34.27 -27.37 71.29
CA GLU A 6 33.55 -27.58 72.54
C GLU A 6 32.28 -26.72 72.52
N LEU A 7 31.11 -27.34 72.61
CA LEU A 7 29.85 -26.65 72.86
C LEU A 7 29.93 -26.03 74.26
N GLU A 8 30.28 -24.75 74.35
CA GLU A 8 29.98 -23.95 75.54
C GLU A 8 28.47 -24.00 75.79
N ARG A 9 28.07 -24.66 76.88
CA ARG A 9 26.69 -24.64 77.34
C ARG A 9 26.36 -23.19 77.71
N SER A 10 25.37 -22.60 77.04
CA SER A 10 24.79 -21.31 77.44
C SER A 10 24.49 -21.31 78.95
N PRO A 11 24.80 -20.22 79.68
CA PRO A 11 24.47 -20.12 81.10
C PRO A 11 22.96 -20.30 81.26
N LYS A 12 22.56 -21.31 82.04
CA LYS A 12 21.16 -21.50 82.42
C LYS A 12 20.73 -20.29 83.24
N ALA A 13 19.93 -19.42 82.66
CA ALA A 13 19.21 -18.40 83.41
C ALA A 13 18.22 -19.10 84.34
N TYR A 14 18.50 -19.09 85.65
CA TYR A 14 17.53 -19.48 86.66
C TYR A 14 16.46 -18.39 86.73
N LEU A 15 15.24 -18.72 86.30
CA LEU A 15 14.06 -17.89 86.56
C LEU A 15 13.75 -18.00 88.06
N CYS A 16 14.26 -17.05 88.85
CA CYS A 16 13.87 -16.94 90.25
C CYS A 16 12.38 -16.63 90.32
N ASN A 17 11.62 -17.50 90.99
CA ASN A 17 10.21 -17.26 91.23
C ASN A 17 10.11 -16.33 92.45
N PRO A 18 9.66 -15.07 92.27
CA PRO A 18 9.70 -14.07 93.33
C PRO A 18 8.81 -14.43 94.51
N ASN A 19 7.91 -15.42 94.39
CA ASN A 19 7.10 -15.92 95.50
C ASN A 19 7.77 -17.00 96.36
N VAL A 20 8.79 -17.68 95.84
CA VAL A 20 9.43 -18.84 96.51
C VAL A 20 10.88 -18.53 96.91
N ASP A 21 11.59 -17.70 96.14
CA ASP A 21 13.04 -17.53 96.27
C ASP A 21 13.48 -16.30 97.11
N ILE A 22 12.53 -15.43 97.47
CA ILE A 22 12.80 -14.26 98.34
C ILE A 22 12.19 -14.54 99.73
N PRO A 23 13.00 -14.65 100.80
CA PRO A 23 12.51 -14.83 102.17
C PRO A 23 11.51 -13.75 102.55
N LEU A 24 10.39 -14.13 103.18
CA LEU A 24 9.30 -13.20 103.55
C LEU A 24 9.78 -11.98 104.36
N GLY A 25 10.87 -12.13 105.13
CA GLY A 25 11.48 -11.03 105.91
C GLY A 25 12.07 -9.91 105.06
N GLU A 26 12.70 -10.21 103.92
CA GLU A 26 13.31 -9.19 103.04
C GLU A 26 12.27 -8.38 102.25
N ARG A 27 11.12 -9.00 101.94
CA ARG A 27 10.02 -8.27 101.26
C ARG A 27 9.39 -7.23 102.17
N ASN A 28 9.20 -7.58 103.45
CA ASN A 28 8.65 -6.66 104.44
C ASN A 28 9.66 -5.53 104.76
N MET A 29 10.96 -5.84 104.87
CA MET A 29 11.99 -4.80 105.06
C MET A 29 12.02 -3.76 103.95
N ARG A 30 11.91 -4.17 102.68
CA ARG A 30 11.94 -3.19 101.56
C ARG A 30 10.70 -2.30 101.50
N VAL A 31 9.56 -2.80 101.95
CA VAL A 31 8.32 -2.02 102.05
C VAL A 31 8.39 -1.08 103.26
N GLU A 32 8.90 -1.55 104.40
CA GLU A 32 9.14 -0.73 105.59
C GLU A 32 10.16 0.38 105.33
N ASP A 33 11.29 0.10 104.68
CA ASP A 33 12.30 1.11 104.33
C ASP A 33 11.74 2.15 103.35
N TRP A 34 10.92 1.73 102.39
CA TRP A 34 10.27 2.64 101.45
C TRP A 34 9.21 3.52 102.13
N LEU A 35 8.44 2.97 103.07
CA LEU A 35 7.47 3.71 103.88
C LEU A 35 8.17 4.71 104.80
N ASN A 36 9.28 4.32 105.44
CA ASN A 36 10.10 5.20 106.28
C ASN A 36 10.82 6.29 105.47
N ASP A 37 11.22 6.04 104.22
CA ASP A 37 11.80 7.07 103.35
C ASP A 37 10.77 8.11 102.90
N LYS A 38 9.51 7.71 102.69
CA LYS A 38 8.46 8.59 102.14
C LYS A 38 7.60 9.28 103.19
N ILE A 39 7.60 8.81 104.44
CA ILE A 39 6.82 9.39 105.55
C ILE A 39 7.78 9.67 106.71
N GLN A 40 8.45 10.83 106.69
CA GLN A 40 9.44 11.21 107.70
C GLN A 40 8.90 12.21 108.73
N THR A 41 7.87 13.00 108.38
CA THR A 41 7.25 14.01 109.25
C THR A 41 5.72 13.97 109.23
N THR A 42 5.06 14.54 110.23
CA THR A 42 3.58 14.59 110.31
C THR A 42 2.92 15.40 109.20
N ALA A 43 3.67 16.27 108.51
CA ALA A 43 3.18 17.01 107.33
C ALA A 43 3.09 16.13 106.07
N ASP A 44 3.88 15.05 105.98
CA ASP A 44 3.93 14.14 104.83
C ASP A 44 2.66 13.26 104.75
N MET A 45 1.89 13.16 105.84
CA MET A 45 0.58 12.50 105.89
C MET A 45 -0.44 13.13 104.92
N ASN A 46 -0.29 14.41 104.58
CA ASN A 46 -1.14 15.08 103.59
C ASN A 46 -0.85 14.64 102.14
N SER A 47 0.31 14.02 101.89
CA SER A 47 0.72 13.51 100.57
C SER A 47 0.37 12.03 100.34
N LEU A 48 -0.17 11.35 101.36
CA LEU A 48 -0.44 9.91 101.38
C LEU A 48 -1.40 9.48 100.24
N SER A 49 -2.41 10.29 99.95
CA SER A 49 -3.37 10.06 98.85
C SER A 49 -2.69 10.09 97.48
N SER A 50 -1.80 11.06 97.24
CA SER A 50 -1.04 11.16 95.99
C SER A 50 0.00 10.05 95.80
N LEU A 51 0.56 9.55 96.91
CA LEU A 51 1.45 8.38 96.94
C LEU A 51 0.68 7.10 96.63
N LEU A 52 -0.52 6.94 97.19
CA LEU A 52 -1.39 5.79 96.94
C LEU A 52 -1.85 5.77 95.47
N GLU A 53 -2.20 6.92 94.90
CA GLU A 53 -2.52 7.05 93.46
C GLU A 53 -1.32 6.69 92.58
N ASN A 54 -0.11 7.13 92.92
CA ASN A 54 1.10 6.77 92.17
C ASN A 54 1.44 5.27 92.25
N VAL A 55 1.24 4.65 93.42
CA VAL A 55 1.44 3.20 93.59
C VAL A 55 0.40 2.42 92.78
N ASN A 56 -0.87 2.84 92.81
CA ASN A 56 -1.93 2.23 91.99
C ASN A 56 -1.67 2.41 90.49
N ALA A 57 -1.19 3.58 90.07
CA ALA A 57 -0.84 3.84 88.67
C ALA A 57 0.33 2.95 88.22
N LYS A 58 1.36 2.79 89.06
CA LYS A 58 2.50 1.89 88.80
C LYS A 58 2.07 0.41 88.79
N GLN A 59 1.18 0.01 89.69
CA GLN A 59 0.63 -1.35 89.71
C GLN A 59 -0.12 -1.64 88.40
N LYS A 60 -1.01 -0.74 87.98
CA LYS A 60 -1.78 -0.89 86.75
C LYS A 60 -0.88 -0.94 85.50
N GLN A 61 0.17 -0.12 85.47
CA GLN A 61 1.16 -0.14 84.39
C GLN A 61 1.95 -1.46 84.35
N LEU A 62 2.33 -2.00 85.52
CA LEU A 62 3.02 -3.28 85.60
C LEU A 62 2.12 -4.45 85.22
N GLU A 63 0.84 -4.43 85.59
CA GLU A 63 -0.15 -5.41 85.17
C GLU A 63 -0.34 -5.41 83.65
N GLU A 64 -0.38 -4.23 83.03
CA GLU A 64 -0.50 -4.10 81.58
C GLU A 64 0.76 -4.55 80.84
N GLN A 65 1.95 -4.21 81.34
CA GLN A 65 3.22 -4.70 80.82
C GLN A 65 3.35 -6.22 80.95
N LEU A 66 2.88 -6.80 82.06
CA LEU A 66 2.90 -8.25 82.27
C LEU A 66 1.94 -8.93 81.30
N ARG A 67 0.74 -8.37 81.08
CA ARG A 67 -0.21 -8.87 80.08
C ARG A 67 0.40 -8.84 78.67
N ASP A 68 0.98 -7.72 78.27
CA ASP A 68 1.61 -7.58 76.95
C ASP A 68 2.78 -8.57 76.77
N ALA A 69 3.64 -8.71 77.79
CA ALA A 69 4.73 -9.68 77.78
C ALA A 69 4.24 -11.13 77.68
N THR A 70 3.16 -11.50 78.39
CA THR A 70 2.58 -12.84 78.28
C THR A 70 1.99 -13.13 76.91
N THR A 71 1.36 -12.13 76.28
CA THR A 71 0.80 -12.26 74.92
C THR A 71 1.91 -12.45 73.89
N LYS A 72 2.94 -11.60 73.93
CA LYS A 72 4.11 -11.69 73.04
C LYS A 72 4.86 -13.00 73.20
N LEU A 73 4.96 -13.53 74.43
CA LEU A 73 5.59 -14.83 74.68
C LEU A 73 4.77 -16.00 74.12
N ALA A 74 3.43 -15.92 74.17
CA ALA A 74 2.56 -16.92 73.56
C ALA A 74 2.66 -16.90 72.02
N GLU A 75 2.66 -15.71 71.42
CA GLU A 75 2.86 -15.53 69.98
C GLU A 75 4.23 -16.05 69.52
N ALA A 76 5.32 -15.72 70.24
CA ALA A 76 6.65 -16.21 69.94
C ALA A 76 6.75 -17.74 70.05
N LYS A 77 6.11 -18.36 71.05
CA LYS A 77 6.04 -19.82 71.18
C LYS A 77 5.28 -20.47 70.03
N SER A 78 4.15 -19.90 69.62
CA SER A 78 3.37 -20.39 68.48
C SER A 78 4.17 -20.28 67.16
N ALA A 79 4.82 -19.14 66.93
CA ALA A 79 5.66 -18.92 65.76
C ALA A 79 6.86 -19.89 65.72
N ALA A 80 7.52 -20.12 66.85
CA ALA A 80 8.63 -21.08 66.95
C ALA A 80 8.18 -22.54 66.69
N ALA A 81 7.01 -22.94 67.21
CA ALA A 81 6.45 -24.27 66.95
C ALA A 81 6.11 -24.46 65.47
N ASN A 82 5.49 -23.46 64.84
CA ASN A 82 5.17 -23.49 63.41
C ASN A 82 6.44 -23.55 62.54
N HIS A 83 7.47 -22.77 62.88
CA HIS A 83 8.75 -22.80 62.18
C HIS A 83 9.45 -24.16 62.31
N THR A 84 9.43 -24.76 63.50
CA THR A 84 10.00 -26.10 63.75
C THR A 84 9.27 -27.18 62.95
N SER A 85 7.94 -27.13 62.89
CA SER A 85 7.14 -28.05 62.07
C SER A 85 7.46 -27.92 60.58
N SER A 86 7.58 -26.69 60.07
CA SER A 86 7.97 -26.43 58.67
C SER A 86 9.38 -26.94 58.36
N LEU A 87 10.35 -26.75 59.27
CA LEU A 87 11.70 -27.27 59.12
C LEU A 87 11.71 -28.80 59.06
N VAL A 88 10.99 -29.48 59.96
CA VAL A 88 10.90 -30.95 59.95
C VAL A 88 10.31 -31.47 58.64
N GLN A 89 9.26 -30.84 58.12
CA GLN A 89 8.69 -31.22 56.82
C GLN A 89 9.69 -31.04 55.66
N LYS A 90 10.44 -29.93 55.64
CA LYS A 90 11.47 -29.69 54.62
C LYS A 90 12.62 -30.69 54.74
N THR A 91 13.07 -31.01 55.95
CA THR A 91 14.11 -32.02 56.19
C THR A 91 13.66 -33.40 55.72
N GLN A 92 12.43 -33.82 56.05
CA GLN A 92 11.89 -35.10 55.56
C GLN A 92 11.75 -35.15 54.04
N ALA A 93 11.36 -34.05 53.39
CA ALA A 93 11.30 -33.99 51.93
C ALA A 93 12.70 -34.11 51.30
N PHE A 94 13.71 -33.47 51.91
CA PHE A 94 15.09 -33.54 51.46
C PHE A 94 15.70 -34.94 51.65
N GLU A 95 15.44 -35.58 52.79
CA GLU A 95 15.88 -36.97 53.06
C GLU A 95 15.29 -37.94 52.03
N ARG A 96 13.99 -37.82 51.70
CA ARG A 96 13.37 -38.63 50.64
C ARG A 96 14.03 -38.42 49.27
N GLN A 97 14.38 -37.18 48.92
CA GLN A 97 15.09 -36.90 47.67
C GLN A 97 16.51 -37.47 47.69
N GLN A 98 17.23 -37.38 48.80
CA GLN A 98 18.56 -37.99 48.93
C GLN A 98 18.52 -39.52 48.83
N ASP A 99 17.50 -40.15 49.43
CA ASP A 99 17.34 -41.61 49.38
C ASP A 99 16.96 -42.09 47.97
N ASP A 100 16.08 -41.38 47.24
CA ASP A 100 15.78 -41.65 45.82
C ASP A 100 17.04 -41.50 44.95
N LEU A 101 17.83 -40.44 45.19
CA LEU A 101 19.05 -40.17 44.43
C LEU A 101 20.15 -41.18 44.75
N ARG A 102 20.27 -41.63 46.01
CA ARG A 102 21.14 -42.74 46.42
C ARG A 102 20.69 -44.08 45.82
N ALA A 103 19.40 -44.38 45.81
CA ALA A 103 18.87 -45.61 45.22
C ALA A 103 19.17 -45.66 43.71
N ARG A 104 19.01 -44.53 43.01
CA ARG A 104 19.36 -44.39 41.58
C ARG A 104 20.87 -44.49 41.34
N LEU A 105 21.69 -43.82 42.16
CA LEU A 105 23.16 -43.94 42.09
C LEU A 105 23.64 -45.36 42.35
N MET A 106 23.02 -46.06 43.32
CA MET A 106 23.37 -47.44 43.66
C MET A 106 22.99 -48.41 42.53
N MET A 107 21.84 -48.21 41.88
CA MET A 107 21.51 -48.91 40.63
C MET A 107 22.54 -48.62 39.52
N LEU A 108 22.95 -47.35 39.35
CA LEU A 108 23.93 -46.93 38.33
C LEU A 108 25.33 -47.51 38.54
N THR A 109 25.78 -47.67 39.79
CA THR A 109 27.09 -48.28 40.10
C THR A 109 27.12 -49.81 39.97
N SER A 110 25.98 -50.46 39.77
CA SER A 110 25.88 -51.92 39.64
C SER A 110 25.91 -52.44 38.20
N SER A 111 25.86 -51.55 37.20
CA SER A 111 25.97 -51.89 35.78
C SER A 111 27.31 -51.42 35.21
N ASP A 112 28.24 -52.35 35.01
CA ASP A 112 29.46 -52.11 34.25
C ASP A 112 29.11 -51.89 32.77
N THR A 113 28.98 -50.64 32.34
CA THR A 113 29.60 -50.07 31.11
C THR A 113 29.17 -48.62 30.89
N PRO A 114 30.09 -47.70 30.56
CA PRO A 114 29.78 -46.29 30.29
C PRO A 114 28.86 -46.05 29.08
N GLU A 115 28.77 -47.03 28.17
CA GLU A 115 27.96 -46.94 26.94
C GLU A 115 26.44 -47.15 27.19
N GLU A 116 26.06 -47.99 28.16
CA GLU A 116 24.65 -48.13 28.57
C GLU A 116 24.15 -46.91 29.35
N ALA A 117 25.02 -46.28 30.15
CA ALA A 117 24.70 -45.03 30.84
C ALA A 117 24.43 -43.87 29.87
N VAL A 118 25.17 -43.77 28.76
CA VAL A 118 24.91 -42.78 27.69
C VAL A 118 23.57 -43.05 27.01
N ARG A 119 23.25 -44.31 26.67
CA ARG A 119 21.96 -44.69 26.08
C ARG A 119 20.76 -44.45 27.00
N LEU A 120 20.93 -44.64 28.31
CA LEU A 120 19.90 -44.35 29.30
C LEU A 120 19.70 -42.84 29.53
N LEU A 121 20.74 -42.03 29.29
CA LEU A 121 20.68 -40.57 29.36
C LEU A 121 20.19 -39.92 28.07
N GLU A 122 20.33 -40.56 26.91
CA GLU A 122 19.79 -40.06 25.62
C GLU A 122 18.29 -39.76 25.69
N GLY A 123 17.48 -40.64 26.29
CA GLY A 123 16.04 -40.42 26.44
C GLY A 123 15.67 -39.21 27.31
N PRO A 124 16.20 -39.10 28.54
CA PRO A 124 16.05 -37.91 29.38
C PRO A 124 16.63 -36.63 28.78
N MET A 125 17.78 -36.68 28.10
CA MET A 125 18.37 -35.52 27.42
C MET A 125 17.51 -35.07 26.24
N GLU A 126 16.94 -35.99 25.46
CA GLU A 126 16.01 -35.63 24.38
C GLU A 126 14.71 -35.03 24.94
N LYS A 127 14.20 -35.54 26.07
CA LYS A 127 13.07 -34.91 26.77
C LYS A 127 13.42 -33.53 27.31
N LEU A 128 14.62 -33.35 27.87
CA LEU A 128 15.10 -32.04 28.32
C LEU A 128 15.18 -31.07 27.15
N ARG A 129 15.76 -31.50 26.03
CA ARG A 129 15.84 -30.73 24.78
C ARG A 129 14.46 -30.37 24.24
N GLN A 130 13.48 -31.28 24.30
CA GLN A 130 12.09 -31.00 23.90
C GLN A 130 11.43 -29.98 24.83
N VAL A 131 11.69 -30.04 26.14
CA VAL A 131 11.18 -29.06 27.11
C VAL A 131 11.84 -27.69 26.90
N GLU A 132 13.16 -27.65 26.68
CA GLU A 132 13.89 -26.41 26.36
C GLU A 132 13.39 -25.79 25.04
N LEU A 133 13.13 -26.61 24.02
CA LEU A 133 12.57 -26.14 22.75
C LEU A 133 11.14 -25.63 22.92
N ALA A 134 10.31 -26.33 23.71
CA ALA A 134 8.96 -25.89 24.03
C ALA A 134 8.97 -24.59 24.84
N GLN A 135 9.90 -24.44 25.78
CA GLN A 135 10.09 -23.20 26.53
C GLN A 135 10.49 -22.06 25.61
N ALA A 136 11.52 -22.24 24.77
CA ALA A 136 11.96 -21.23 23.80
C ALA A 136 10.85 -20.85 22.81
N TYR A 137 10.01 -21.82 22.41
CA TYR A 137 8.84 -21.57 21.57
C TYR A 137 7.80 -20.69 22.28
N VAL A 138 7.50 -20.97 23.55
CA VAL A 138 6.54 -20.17 24.33
C VAL A 138 7.08 -18.77 24.61
N GLU A 139 8.36 -18.65 24.97
CA GLU A 139 9.04 -17.35 25.15
C GLU A 139 8.97 -16.52 23.87
N LEU A 140 9.21 -17.13 22.70
CA LEU A 140 9.09 -16.43 21.42
C LEU A 140 7.66 -15.95 21.14
N LEU A 141 6.64 -16.76 21.49
CA LEU A 141 5.24 -16.33 21.36
C LEU A 141 4.91 -15.18 22.30
N GLU A 142 5.43 -15.22 23.54
CA GLU A 142 5.28 -14.14 24.51
C GLU A 142 5.96 -12.86 24.03
N ASP A 143 7.16 -12.95 23.46
CA ASP A 143 7.86 -11.82 22.86
C ASP A 143 7.08 -11.21 21.70
N VAL A 144 6.53 -12.05 20.82
CA VAL A 144 5.69 -11.60 19.69
C VAL A 144 4.43 -10.88 20.18
N ASP A 145 3.74 -11.42 21.20
CA ASP A 145 2.57 -10.77 21.82
C ASP A 145 2.96 -9.51 22.61
N GLY A 146 4.17 -9.47 23.18
CA GLY A 146 4.73 -8.28 23.80
C GLY A 146 4.95 -7.16 22.79
N MET A 147 5.55 -7.48 21.64
CA MET A 147 5.79 -6.52 20.55
C MET A 147 4.48 -5.97 19.97
N THR A 148 3.44 -6.79 19.81
CA THR A 148 2.14 -6.31 19.31
C THR A 148 1.48 -5.35 20.30
N LYS A 149 1.51 -5.65 21.60
CA LYS A 149 0.99 -4.76 22.65
C LYS A 149 1.77 -3.46 22.73
N GLU A 150 3.10 -3.52 22.69
CA GLU A 150 3.97 -2.33 22.70
C GLU A 150 3.67 -1.42 21.50
N ALA A 151 3.52 -1.99 20.31
CA ALA A 151 3.14 -1.25 19.11
C ALA A 151 1.79 -0.54 19.28
N CYS A 152 0.78 -1.24 19.76
CA CYS A 152 -0.56 -0.71 19.94
C CYS A 152 -0.66 0.34 21.06
N GLN A 153 0.13 0.22 22.12
CA GLN A 153 0.15 1.19 23.24
C GLN A 153 0.71 2.55 22.84
N ASN A 154 1.62 2.60 21.87
CA ASN A 154 2.22 3.84 21.38
C ASN A 154 1.30 4.60 20.41
N LEU A 155 0.22 3.98 19.92
CA LEU A 155 -0.77 4.60 19.04
C LEU A 155 -1.95 5.17 19.86
N PRO A 156 -2.51 6.32 19.44
CA PRO A 156 -2.22 7.06 18.21
C PRO A 156 -1.08 8.11 18.34
N ASP A 157 -0.53 8.30 19.54
CA ASP A 157 0.27 9.48 19.83
C ASP A 157 1.63 9.54 19.13
N ASN A 158 2.32 8.40 19.03
CA ASN A 158 3.67 8.30 18.47
C ASN A 158 3.78 7.15 17.45
N PRO A 159 3.40 7.36 16.18
CA PRO A 159 3.47 6.33 15.14
C PRO A 159 4.89 5.83 14.86
N THR A 160 5.90 6.71 14.99
CA THR A 160 7.32 6.35 14.80
C THR A 160 7.84 5.37 15.86
N GLU A 161 7.38 5.50 17.11
CA GLU A 161 7.70 4.56 18.18
C GLU A 161 6.96 3.24 17.99
N ALA A 162 5.70 3.28 17.55
CA ALA A 162 4.90 2.09 17.24
C ALA A 162 5.49 1.26 16.07
N LEU A 163 6.20 1.90 15.13
CA LEU A 163 6.89 1.22 14.04
C LEU A 163 8.10 0.40 14.49
N LYS A 164 8.77 0.74 15.60
CA LYS A 164 9.96 0.01 16.08
C LYS A 164 9.67 -1.47 16.40
N PRO A 165 8.69 -1.81 17.25
CA PRO A 165 8.32 -3.21 17.50
C PRO A 165 7.80 -3.91 16.24
N TYR A 166 7.07 -3.20 15.37
CA TYR A 166 6.61 -3.76 14.08
C TYR A 166 7.78 -4.17 13.18
N VAL A 167 8.79 -3.32 13.02
CA VAL A 167 9.98 -3.62 12.21
C VAL A 167 10.76 -4.80 12.80
N ARG A 168 10.90 -4.88 14.13
CA ARG A 168 11.52 -6.03 14.80
C ARG A 168 10.77 -7.32 14.52
N LEU A 169 9.43 -7.29 14.59
CA LEU A 169 8.58 -8.44 14.29
C LEU A 169 8.72 -8.89 12.82
N LYS A 170 8.78 -7.94 11.87
CA LYS A 170 9.01 -8.25 10.44
C LYS A 170 10.40 -8.85 10.18
N GLN A 171 11.43 -8.34 10.85
CA GLN A 171 12.79 -8.90 10.78
C GLN A 171 12.86 -10.31 11.36
N LEU A 172 12.17 -10.56 12.48
CA LEU A 172 12.04 -11.89 13.07
C LEU A 172 11.36 -12.86 12.09
N ALA A 173 10.26 -12.46 11.46
CA ALA A 173 9.56 -13.26 10.45
C ALA A 173 10.50 -13.68 9.30
N MET A 174 11.25 -12.71 8.75
CA MET A 174 12.23 -12.95 7.69
C MET A 174 13.37 -13.90 8.13
N ALA A 175 13.89 -13.73 9.35
CA ALA A 175 14.95 -14.58 9.88
C ALA A 175 14.48 -16.03 10.08
N LEU A 176 13.27 -16.23 10.60
CA LEU A 176 12.67 -17.55 10.79
C LEU A 176 12.41 -18.24 9.43
N GLN A 177 11.97 -17.49 8.43
CA GLN A 177 11.77 -17.99 7.07
C GLN A 177 13.09 -18.42 6.40
N ALA A 178 14.17 -17.65 6.57
CA ALA A 178 15.49 -18.02 6.06
C ALA A 178 16.05 -19.30 6.71
N THR A 179 15.76 -19.48 8.00
CA THR A 179 16.22 -20.65 8.78
C THR A 179 15.47 -21.93 8.36
N GLN A 180 14.19 -21.86 8.01
CA GLN A 180 13.43 -23.00 7.49
C GLN A 180 14.03 -23.59 6.21
N ASN A 181 14.57 -22.76 5.33
CA ASN A 181 15.16 -23.22 4.07
C ASN A 181 16.52 -23.94 4.26
N THR A 182 17.11 -23.85 5.46
CA THR A 182 18.48 -24.29 5.74
C THR A 182 18.54 -25.51 6.67
N THR A 183 17.45 -25.83 7.38
CA THR A 183 17.43 -26.88 8.43
C THR A 183 16.41 -27.97 8.12
N GLU A 184 16.74 -29.25 8.38
CA GLU A 184 15.81 -30.39 8.23
C GLU A 184 14.61 -30.34 9.19
N VAL A 185 14.69 -29.55 10.27
CA VAL A 185 13.60 -29.37 11.24
C VAL A 185 12.72 -28.19 10.81
N THR A 186 11.62 -28.49 10.12
CA THR A 186 10.65 -27.48 9.67
C THR A 186 9.64 -27.16 10.78
N ALA A 187 9.57 -25.90 11.21
CA ALA A 187 8.50 -25.39 12.09
C ALA A 187 7.55 -24.46 11.31
N PRO A 188 6.78 -24.97 10.32
CA PRO A 188 5.97 -24.17 9.40
C PRO A 188 4.93 -23.32 10.14
N HIS A 189 4.37 -23.85 11.23
CA HIS A 189 3.35 -23.17 12.02
C HIS A 189 3.87 -21.91 12.72
N LEU A 190 5.13 -21.91 13.18
CA LEU A 190 5.71 -20.76 13.85
C LEU A 190 5.93 -19.60 12.87
N VAL A 191 6.52 -19.89 11.70
CA VAL A 191 6.75 -18.86 10.67
C VAL A 191 5.44 -18.29 10.18
N ALA A 192 4.47 -19.16 9.85
CA ALA A 192 3.14 -18.71 9.44
C ALA A 192 2.46 -17.85 10.52
N TYR A 193 2.57 -18.24 11.80
CA TYR A 193 2.02 -17.46 12.91
C TYR A 193 2.67 -16.08 13.02
N VAL A 194 4.00 -15.98 12.98
CA VAL A 194 4.72 -14.70 13.11
C VAL A 194 4.43 -13.79 11.91
N GLU A 195 4.41 -14.33 10.68
CA GLU A 195 4.05 -13.59 9.47
C GLU A 195 2.60 -13.07 9.50
N GLN A 196 1.66 -13.93 9.91
CA GLN A 196 0.25 -13.56 10.05
C GLN A 196 0.07 -12.51 11.15
N THR A 197 0.78 -12.64 12.27
CA THR A 197 0.74 -11.68 13.36
C THR A 197 1.30 -10.32 12.94
N ALA A 198 2.40 -10.30 12.19
CA ALA A 198 2.94 -9.06 11.62
C ALA A 198 1.95 -8.38 10.67
N THR A 199 1.30 -9.16 9.80
CA THR A 199 0.29 -8.66 8.86
C THR A 199 -0.93 -8.11 9.59
N HIS A 200 -1.40 -8.83 10.63
CA HIS A 200 -2.53 -8.40 11.44
C HIS A 200 -2.20 -7.13 12.24
N LEU A 201 -1.01 -7.07 12.83
CA LEU A 201 -0.55 -5.90 13.58
C LEU A 201 -0.52 -4.66 12.68
N TRP A 202 0.02 -4.77 11.47
CA TRP A 202 0.01 -3.66 10.50
C TRP A 202 -1.42 -3.16 10.23
N ALA A 203 -2.34 -4.08 9.93
CA ALA A 203 -3.73 -3.75 9.68
C ALA A 203 -4.40 -3.06 10.88
N GLN A 204 -4.13 -3.54 12.10
CA GLN A 204 -4.62 -2.93 13.34
C GLN A 204 -4.05 -1.51 13.53
N MET A 205 -2.74 -1.32 13.35
CA MET A 205 -2.09 -0.01 13.48
C MET A 205 -2.68 1.01 12.50
N VAL A 206 -2.83 0.62 11.23
CA VAL A 206 -3.47 1.45 10.20
C VAL A 206 -4.91 1.76 10.57
N GLN A 207 -5.68 0.78 11.04
CA GLN A 207 -7.08 0.98 11.42
C GLN A 207 -7.25 1.98 12.57
N ILE A 208 -6.40 1.91 13.60
CA ILE A 208 -6.43 2.85 14.74
C ILE A 208 -6.21 4.28 14.25
N MET A 209 -5.16 4.49 13.44
CA MET A 209 -4.79 5.82 12.95
C MET A 209 -5.80 6.38 11.94
N VAL A 210 -6.30 5.53 11.04
CA VAL A 210 -7.35 5.90 10.08
C VAL A 210 -8.63 6.29 10.80
N LYS A 211 -8.99 5.60 11.90
CA LYS A 211 -10.16 5.95 12.71
C LYS A 211 -10.02 7.31 13.37
N GLU A 212 -8.86 7.59 13.98
CA GLU A 212 -8.58 8.90 14.58
C GLU A 212 -8.77 10.03 13.55
N PHE A 213 -8.21 9.86 12.35
CA PHE A 213 -8.35 10.86 11.29
C PHE A 213 -9.80 10.98 10.78
N GLN A 214 -10.55 9.88 10.68
CA GLN A 214 -11.98 9.90 10.35
C GLN A 214 -12.80 10.69 11.38
N ASP A 215 -12.53 10.53 12.67
CA ASP A 215 -13.25 11.27 13.73
C ASP A 215 -12.98 12.79 13.63
N VAL A 216 -11.76 13.18 13.25
CA VAL A 216 -11.42 14.59 12.95
C VAL A 216 -12.15 15.10 11.70
N LEU A 217 -12.24 14.29 10.64
CA LEU A 217 -12.95 14.65 9.41
C LEU A 217 -14.46 14.82 9.65
N ILE A 218 -15.08 13.98 10.48
CA ILE A 218 -16.49 14.12 10.88
C ILE A 218 -16.71 15.45 11.60
N THR A 219 -15.80 15.83 12.50
CA THR A 219 -15.87 17.09 13.25
C THR A 219 -15.74 18.30 12.31
N LEU A 220 -14.86 18.21 11.31
CA LEU A 220 -14.68 19.22 10.27
C LEU A 220 -15.81 19.23 9.23
N LYS A 221 -16.73 18.28 9.27
CA LYS A 221 -17.78 18.08 8.27
C LYS A 221 -17.21 17.94 6.86
N TRP A 222 -16.10 17.21 6.73
CA TRP A 222 -15.57 16.84 5.43
C TRP A 222 -16.69 16.24 4.56
N PRO A 223 -16.79 16.58 3.25
CA PRO A 223 -15.90 17.39 2.43
C PRO A 223 -16.39 18.85 2.27
N ASP A 224 -16.84 19.52 3.33
CA ASP A 224 -17.10 20.95 3.29
C ASP A 224 -15.78 21.74 3.23
N LEU A 225 -15.44 22.21 2.03
CA LEU A 225 -14.20 22.93 1.75
C LEU A 225 -14.18 24.37 2.28
N THR A 226 -15.29 24.86 2.84
CA THR A 226 -15.39 26.22 3.40
C THR A 226 -14.86 26.31 4.83
N VAL A 227 -14.65 25.17 5.49
CA VAL A 227 -14.24 25.08 6.90
C VAL A 227 -12.72 25.13 7.01
N GLU A 228 -12.21 26.01 7.90
CA GLU A 228 -10.78 26.08 8.20
C GLU A 228 -10.28 24.81 8.90
N VAL A 229 -9.07 24.39 8.52
CA VAL A 229 -8.47 23.15 9.00
C VAL A 229 -7.94 23.32 10.42
N SER A 230 -8.32 22.41 11.31
CA SER A 230 -7.82 22.40 12.68
C SER A 230 -6.38 21.90 12.75
N ARG A 231 -5.64 22.32 13.79
CA ARG A 231 -4.29 21.79 14.06
C ARG A 231 -4.30 20.26 14.26
N ALA A 232 -5.40 19.71 14.78
CA ALA A 232 -5.59 18.28 14.93
C ALA A 232 -5.56 17.55 13.57
N TRP A 233 -6.20 18.11 12.54
CA TRP A 233 -6.17 17.55 11.19
C TRP A 233 -4.75 17.48 10.63
N GLN A 234 -3.97 18.56 10.74
CA GLN A 234 -2.58 18.58 10.25
C GLN A 234 -1.71 17.56 11.00
N THR A 235 -1.95 17.41 12.30
CA THR A 235 -1.22 16.45 13.15
C THR A 235 -1.55 15.01 12.77
N CYS A 236 -2.84 14.65 12.65
CA CYS A 236 -3.27 13.31 12.24
C CYS A 236 -2.80 12.99 10.80
N PHE A 237 -2.86 13.97 9.91
CA PHE A 237 -2.35 13.83 8.54
C PHE A 237 -0.86 13.50 8.54
N GLY A 238 -0.05 14.26 9.29
CA GLY A 238 1.39 14.00 9.43
C GLY A 238 1.68 12.63 10.05
N ARG A 239 0.97 12.27 11.13
CA ARG A 239 1.14 10.98 11.80
C ARG A 239 0.84 9.78 10.90
N LEU A 240 -0.15 9.90 10.00
CA LEU A 240 -0.44 8.87 9.00
C LEU A 240 0.70 8.71 7.98
N LEU A 241 1.35 9.81 7.59
CA LEU A 241 2.55 9.75 6.74
C LEU A 241 3.73 9.12 7.49
N ASP A 242 3.92 9.47 8.76
CA ASP A 242 4.98 8.90 9.59
C ASP A 242 4.82 7.39 9.73
N LEU A 243 3.58 6.90 9.93
CA LEU A 243 3.27 5.47 9.95
C LEU A 243 3.64 4.81 8.62
N GLN A 244 3.33 5.45 7.49
CA GLN A 244 3.59 4.92 6.15
C GLN A 244 5.04 5.11 5.66
N ALA A 245 5.90 5.79 6.43
CA ALA A 245 7.26 6.10 6.03
C ALA A 245 8.10 4.89 5.54
N PRO A 246 7.98 3.67 6.11
CA PRO A 246 8.67 2.49 5.59
C PRO A 246 8.20 2.09 4.19
N GLU A 247 6.89 2.07 3.94
CA GLU A 247 6.33 1.70 2.63
C GLU A 247 6.71 2.71 1.55
N ILE A 248 6.68 4.00 1.90
CA ILE A 248 7.03 5.09 0.96
C ILE A 248 8.49 4.98 0.51
N LYS A 249 9.40 4.55 1.39
CA LYS A 249 10.83 4.35 1.05
C LYS A 249 11.07 3.15 0.14
N GLU A 250 10.27 2.10 0.28
CA GLU A 250 10.40 0.85 -0.50
C GLU A 250 9.59 0.88 -1.80
N ALA A 251 8.71 1.87 -1.98
CA ALA A 251 7.82 1.98 -3.14
C ALA A 251 8.60 2.10 -4.46
N ARG A 252 8.36 1.14 -5.35
CA ARG A 252 8.85 1.16 -6.75
C ARG A 252 7.80 1.64 -7.74
N GLU A 253 6.55 1.59 -7.33
CA GLU A 253 5.37 2.00 -8.08
C GLU A 253 4.61 3.10 -7.32
N PRO A 254 3.72 3.85 -7.99
CA PRO A 254 2.92 4.88 -7.36
C PRO A 254 2.10 4.33 -6.18
N LEU A 255 2.50 4.72 -4.97
CA LEU A 255 1.85 4.31 -3.72
C LEU A 255 0.78 5.32 -3.31
N ILE A 256 -0.40 4.85 -2.91
CA ILE A 256 -1.44 5.70 -2.35
C ILE A 256 -1.06 6.06 -0.91
N LEU A 257 -0.97 7.36 -0.64
CA LEU A 257 -0.70 7.85 0.70
C LEU A 257 -1.93 7.64 1.60
N LEU A 258 -1.72 7.08 2.80
CA LEU A 258 -2.79 6.77 3.77
C LEU A 258 -3.71 7.96 4.06
N PRO A 259 -3.22 9.20 4.29
CA PRO A 259 -4.11 10.34 4.50
C PRO A 259 -5.09 10.56 3.33
N PHE A 260 -4.61 10.40 2.09
CA PHE A 260 -5.44 10.57 0.89
C PHE A 260 -6.41 9.42 0.69
N ALA A 261 -6.03 8.19 1.05
CA ALA A 261 -6.95 7.05 1.07
C ALA A 261 -8.16 7.31 1.99
N VAL A 262 -7.94 7.98 3.13
CA VAL A 262 -9.03 8.38 4.03
C VAL A 262 -9.87 9.52 3.44
N LEU A 263 -9.23 10.56 2.91
CA LEU A 263 -9.95 11.72 2.34
C LEU A 263 -10.86 11.32 1.16
N VAL A 264 -10.42 10.38 0.34
CA VAL A 264 -11.18 9.89 -0.82
C VAL A 264 -12.33 8.96 -0.42
N LYS A 265 -12.36 8.39 0.78
CA LYS A 265 -13.37 7.38 1.17
C LYS A 265 -14.82 7.82 0.98
N GLU A 266 -15.15 9.07 1.31
CA GLU A 266 -16.51 9.60 1.09
C GLU A 266 -16.80 9.88 -0.39
N ILE A 267 -15.79 10.32 -1.14
CA ILE A 267 -15.85 10.55 -2.58
C ILE A 267 -16.05 9.21 -3.29
N GLU A 268 -15.33 8.17 -2.88
CA GLU A 268 -15.50 6.79 -3.33
C GLU A 268 -16.91 6.29 -3.07
N LEU A 269 -17.48 6.51 -1.88
CA LEU A 269 -18.85 6.10 -1.57
C LEU A 269 -19.86 6.77 -2.53
N LYS A 270 -19.72 8.08 -2.75
CA LYS A 270 -20.56 8.83 -3.71
C LYS A 270 -20.36 8.30 -5.13
N PHE A 271 -19.11 8.07 -5.54
CA PHE A 271 -18.79 7.54 -6.86
C PHE A 271 -19.42 6.17 -7.08
N ARG A 272 -19.26 5.24 -6.13
CA ARG A 272 -19.86 3.90 -6.19
C ARG A 272 -21.38 3.98 -6.24
N TYR A 273 -22.00 4.85 -5.45
CA TYR A 273 -23.44 5.06 -5.48
C TYR A 273 -23.94 5.56 -6.84
N HIS A 274 -23.29 6.58 -7.42
CA HIS A 274 -23.75 7.22 -8.65
C HIS A 274 -23.35 6.48 -9.93
N PHE A 275 -22.23 5.77 -9.95
CA PHE A 275 -21.64 5.20 -11.18
C PHE A 275 -21.45 3.68 -11.13
N MET A 276 -21.49 3.04 -9.97
CA MET A 276 -21.41 1.58 -9.81
C MET A 276 -22.73 0.94 -9.33
N GLY A 277 -23.75 1.75 -9.03
CA GLY A 277 -25.06 1.30 -8.57
C GLY A 277 -26.01 0.93 -9.72
N THR A 278 -27.31 1.05 -9.45
CA THR A 278 -28.41 0.80 -10.41
C THR A 278 -29.02 2.09 -10.97
N THR A 279 -28.34 3.23 -10.78
CA THR A 279 -28.78 4.53 -11.26
C THR A 279 -28.71 4.62 -12.79
N PRO A 280 -29.50 5.48 -13.44
CA PRO A 280 -29.37 5.69 -14.89
C PRO A 280 -27.96 6.12 -15.33
N THR A 281 -27.23 6.80 -14.44
CA THR A 281 -25.84 7.26 -14.64
C THR A 281 -24.80 6.15 -14.50
N SER A 282 -25.15 4.97 -13.98
CA SER A 282 -24.23 3.82 -13.91
C SER A 282 -24.24 2.98 -15.18
N ALA A 283 -25.21 3.18 -16.07
CA ALA A 283 -25.38 2.44 -17.30
C ALA A 283 -24.14 2.56 -18.20
N SER A 284 -23.56 1.43 -18.58
CA SER A 284 -22.36 1.37 -19.42
C SER A 284 -22.57 1.92 -20.84
N SER A 285 -23.82 2.13 -21.26
CA SER A 285 -24.16 2.84 -22.50
C SER A 285 -23.72 4.31 -22.50
N LEU A 286 -23.53 4.92 -21.32
CA LEU A 286 -23.03 6.28 -21.17
C LEU A 286 -21.49 6.37 -21.19
N LEU A 287 -20.80 5.22 -21.29
CA LEU A 287 -19.34 5.10 -21.41
C LEU A 287 -18.59 5.89 -20.33
N GLY A 288 -17.65 6.74 -20.74
CA GLY A 288 -16.83 7.60 -19.88
C GLY A 288 -17.41 8.99 -19.61
N GLU A 289 -18.52 9.35 -20.24
CA GLU A 289 -18.91 10.76 -20.39
C GLU A 289 -19.18 11.48 -19.06
N TYR A 290 -19.82 10.80 -18.11
CA TYR A 290 -20.17 11.40 -16.82
C TYR A 290 -19.11 11.18 -15.75
N TYR A 291 -18.64 9.94 -15.56
CA TYR A 291 -17.78 9.64 -14.42
C TYR A 291 -16.36 10.21 -14.60
N LEU A 292 -15.84 10.27 -15.84
CA LEU A 292 -14.51 10.84 -16.10
C LEU A 292 -14.51 12.35 -15.83
N ASN A 293 -15.54 13.06 -16.31
CA ASN A 293 -15.71 14.49 -16.05
C ASN A 293 -15.99 14.77 -14.58
N TRP A 294 -16.81 13.95 -13.92
CA TRP A 294 -17.04 14.08 -12.48
C TRP A 294 -15.75 13.98 -11.67
N ILE A 295 -14.83 13.07 -12.02
CA ILE A 295 -13.53 12.98 -11.37
C ILE A 295 -12.71 14.26 -11.59
N LEU A 296 -12.74 14.86 -12.79
CA LEU A 296 -12.08 16.13 -13.06
C LEU A 296 -12.67 17.27 -12.22
N ASP A 297 -14.00 17.35 -12.11
CA ASP A 297 -14.69 18.35 -11.29
C ASP A 297 -14.37 18.19 -9.80
N VAL A 298 -14.26 16.94 -9.33
CA VAL A 298 -13.81 16.64 -7.97
C VAL A 298 -12.38 17.11 -7.75
N ILE A 299 -11.46 16.86 -8.68
CA ILE A 299 -10.09 17.35 -8.56
C ILE A 299 -10.06 18.89 -8.54
N ASP A 300 -10.76 19.55 -9.45
CA ASP A 300 -10.82 21.02 -9.54
C ASP A 300 -11.36 21.67 -8.27
N SER A 301 -12.45 21.13 -7.73
CA SER A 301 -13.07 21.66 -6.52
C SER A 301 -12.17 21.53 -5.30
N HIS A 302 -11.36 20.47 -5.21
CA HIS A 302 -10.53 20.18 -4.04
C HIS A 302 -9.10 20.73 -4.18
N GLU A 303 -8.65 21.10 -5.39
CA GLU A 303 -7.29 21.52 -5.68
C GLU A 303 -6.80 22.64 -4.74
N SER A 304 -7.54 23.76 -4.67
CA SER A 304 -7.13 24.92 -3.86
C SER A 304 -7.02 24.56 -2.38
N TYR A 305 -8.03 23.85 -1.86
CA TYR A 305 -8.07 23.42 -0.47
C TYR A 305 -6.88 22.49 -0.12
N LEU A 306 -6.60 21.51 -0.97
CA LEU A 306 -5.51 20.55 -0.75
C LEU A 306 -4.14 21.24 -0.82
N ARG A 307 -3.95 22.17 -1.75
CA ARG A 307 -2.71 22.95 -1.86
C ARG A 307 -2.44 23.79 -0.62
N VAL A 308 -3.45 24.42 -0.05
CA VAL A 308 -3.32 25.27 1.15
C VAL A 308 -3.09 24.43 2.41
N ASN A 309 -3.80 23.30 2.56
CA ASN A 309 -3.83 22.57 3.82
C ASN A 309 -2.89 21.36 3.87
N ALA A 310 -2.88 20.52 2.82
CA ALA A 310 -2.03 19.33 2.76
C ALA A 310 -0.62 19.65 2.27
N GLY A 311 -0.47 20.62 1.35
CA GLY A 311 0.80 21.02 0.76
C GLY A 311 1.91 21.31 1.79
N PRO A 312 1.68 22.15 2.80
CA PRO A 312 2.69 22.43 3.83
C PRO A 312 3.11 21.19 4.65
N VAL A 313 2.17 20.29 4.95
CA VAL A 313 2.44 19.07 5.72
C VAL A 313 3.30 18.10 4.90
N LEU A 314 2.97 17.91 3.62
CA LEU A 314 3.76 17.09 2.70
C LEU A 314 5.16 17.67 2.49
N ALA A 315 5.26 18.98 2.24
CA ALA A 315 6.55 19.65 2.06
C ALA A 315 7.44 19.50 3.29
N ALA A 316 6.89 19.64 4.50
CA ALA A 316 7.64 19.45 5.74
C ALA A 316 8.07 17.98 5.95
N HIS A 317 7.20 17.02 5.66
CA HIS A 317 7.49 15.59 5.83
C HIS A 317 8.56 15.08 4.86
N PHE A 318 8.53 15.53 3.60
CA PHE A 318 9.47 15.08 2.58
C PHE A 318 10.75 15.93 2.49
N LEU A 319 10.85 17.03 3.25
CA LEU A 319 12.04 17.89 3.27
C LEU A 319 13.30 17.09 3.59
N GLY A 320 14.31 17.17 2.73
CA GLY A 320 15.60 16.48 2.93
C GLY A 320 15.58 14.97 2.68
N SER A 321 14.44 14.40 2.24
CA SER A 321 14.37 13.01 1.79
C SER A 321 14.81 12.85 0.33
N SER A 322 15.16 11.64 -0.09
CA SER A 322 15.42 11.32 -1.51
C SER A 322 14.20 11.53 -2.41
N LEU A 323 13.00 11.59 -1.82
CA LEU A 323 11.73 11.82 -2.49
C LEU A 323 11.33 13.30 -2.55
N ALA A 324 12.17 14.21 -2.04
CA ALA A 324 11.94 15.66 -2.04
C ALA A 324 11.88 16.31 -3.44
N GLY A 325 12.18 15.55 -4.50
CA GLY A 325 11.97 15.96 -5.90
C GLY A 325 10.82 15.24 -6.61
N ASN A 326 10.14 14.31 -5.93
CA ASN A 326 9.09 13.50 -6.55
C ASN A 326 7.74 14.24 -6.45
N SER A 327 7.25 14.74 -7.60
CA SER A 327 5.98 15.46 -7.68
C SER A 327 4.81 14.62 -7.16
N LEU A 328 4.86 13.29 -7.29
CA LEU A 328 3.80 12.38 -6.85
C LEU A 328 3.42 12.54 -5.37
N TYR A 329 4.42 12.77 -4.51
CA TYR A 329 4.24 12.79 -3.06
C TYR A 329 4.22 14.20 -2.49
N ILE A 330 4.84 15.16 -3.16
CA ILE A 330 4.95 16.54 -2.67
C ILE A 330 3.75 17.37 -3.12
N ASP A 331 3.30 17.16 -4.37
CA ASP A 331 2.12 17.85 -4.87
C ASP A 331 0.86 17.16 -4.33
N PRO A 332 0.08 17.85 -3.46
CA PRO A 332 -1.10 17.23 -2.88
C PRO A 332 -2.17 16.89 -3.91
N VAL A 333 -2.21 17.59 -5.05
CA VAL A 333 -3.14 17.27 -6.14
C VAL A 333 -2.72 15.98 -6.83
N SER A 334 -1.43 15.80 -7.10
CA SER A 334 -0.90 14.54 -7.65
C SER A 334 -1.20 13.35 -6.72
N ALA A 335 -0.94 13.48 -5.42
CA ALA A 335 -1.25 12.42 -4.44
C ALA A 335 -2.77 12.11 -4.37
N PHE A 336 -3.61 13.13 -4.50
CA PHE A 336 -5.07 12.96 -4.55
C PHE A 336 -5.53 12.26 -5.84
N ILE A 337 -4.96 12.61 -7.00
CA ILE A 337 -5.21 11.93 -8.26
C ILE A 337 -4.82 10.44 -8.13
N THR A 338 -3.66 10.13 -7.56
CA THR A 338 -3.22 8.75 -7.32
C THR A 338 -4.21 7.96 -6.48
N ALA A 339 -4.83 8.58 -5.48
CA ALA A 339 -5.86 7.96 -4.64
C ALA A 339 -7.20 7.75 -5.37
N LEU A 340 -7.54 8.59 -6.37
CA LEU A 340 -8.77 8.48 -7.17
C LEU A 340 -8.64 7.49 -8.35
N LEU A 341 -7.43 7.28 -8.87
CA LEU A 341 -7.18 6.42 -10.02
C LEU A 341 -7.75 5.00 -9.92
N PRO A 342 -7.72 4.30 -8.76
CA PRO A 342 -8.34 2.98 -8.63
C PRO A 342 -9.84 2.99 -9.02
N LEU A 343 -10.60 4.02 -8.63
CA LEU A 343 -12.03 4.12 -8.96
C LEU A 343 -12.27 4.18 -10.47
N VAL A 344 -11.42 4.95 -11.18
CA VAL A 344 -11.46 5.07 -12.63
C VAL A 344 -11.12 3.74 -13.28
N LYS A 345 -10.06 3.06 -12.82
CA LYS A 345 -9.64 1.75 -13.33
C LYS A 345 -10.73 0.70 -13.15
N ASP A 346 -11.33 0.62 -11.97
CA ASP A 346 -12.40 -0.34 -11.67
C ASP A 346 -13.62 -0.10 -12.55
N LYS A 347 -14.08 1.16 -12.68
CA LYS A 347 -15.23 1.47 -13.55
C LYS A 347 -14.92 1.22 -15.02
N THR A 348 -13.70 1.53 -15.44
CA THR A 348 -13.24 1.30 -16.82
C THR A 348 -13.30 -0.18 -17.18
N GLU A 349 -12.85 -1.07 -16.30
CA GLU A 349 -12.91 -2.51 -16.52
C GLU A 349 -14.36 -3.00 -16.65
N VAL A 350 -15.27 -2.53 -15.79
CA VAL A 350 -16.71 -2.87 -15.89
C VAL A 350 -17.30 -2.41 -17.22
N VAL A 351 -17.03 -1.17 -17.63
CA VAL A 351 -17.55 -0.62 -18.90
C VAL A 351 -17.00 -1.41 -20.09
N LEU A 352 -15.70 -1.76 -20.09
CA LEU A 352 -15.08 -2.53 -21.17
C LEU A 352 -15.69 -3.92 -21.32
N GLN A 353 -15.97 -4.59 -20.21
CA GLN A 353 -16.61 -5.91 -20.23
C GLN A 353 -18.02 -5.84 -20.83
N ASP A 354 -18.79 -4.78 -20.51
CA ASP A 354 -20.15 -4.60 -21.03
C ASP A 354 -20.18 -4.27 -22.53
N ILE A 355 -19.22 -3.48 -23.02
CA ILE A 355 -19.17 -3.03 -24.43
C ILE A 355 -18.31 -3.93 -25.32
N GLN A 356 -17.85 -5.08 -24.82
CA GLN A 356 -16.87 -5.93 -25.53
C GLN A 356 -17.30 -6.38 -26.93
N HIS A 357 -18.61 -6.50 -27.16
CA HIS A 357 -19.19 -6.90 -28.44
C HIS A 357 -19.70 -5.72 -29.27
N ASP A 358 -19.58 -4.50 -28.76
CA ASP A 358 -19.99 -3.28 -29.45
C ASP A 358 -18.75 -2.47 -29.90
N PRO A 359 -18.31 -2.65 -31.15
CA PRO A 359 -17.10 -2.02 -31.67
C PRO A 359 -17.21 -0.49 -31.76
N VAL A 360 -18.43 0.06 -31.91
CA VAL A 360 -18.65 1.51 -32.00
C VAL A 360 -18.47 2.14 -30.62
N HIS A 361 -19.07 1.54 -29.61
CA HIS A 361 -18.93 1.98 -28.23
C HIS A 361 -17.49 1.81 -27.72
N LEU A 362 -16.82 0.71 -28.08
CA LEU A 362 -15.40 0.50 -27.75
C LEU A 362 -14.52 1.62 -28.31
N SER A 363 -14.63 1.91 -29.61
CA SER A 363 -13.89 2.98 -30.28
C SER A 363 -14.10 4.34 -29.59
N LYS A 364 -15.37 4.71 -29.36
CA LYS A 364 -15.72 5.97 -28.68
C LYS A 364 -15.13 6.03 -27.27
N PHE A 365 -15.18 4.92 -26.52
CA PHE A 365 -14.71 4.88 -25.15
C PHE A 365 -13.18 5.00 -25.04
N ILE A 366 -12.43 4.33 -25.91
CA ILE A 366 -10.96 4.48 -25.96
C ILE A 366 -10.59 5.94 -26.26
N GLY A 367 -11.28 6.60 -27.20
CA GLY A 367 -11.09 8.02 -27.47
C GLY A 367 -11.36 8.91 -26.24
N GLN A 368 -12.44 8.65 -25.49
CA GLN A 368 -12.74 9.36 -24.25
C GLN A 368 -11.63 9.18 -23.20
N LEU A 369 -11.13 7.96 -23.02
CA LEU A 369 -10.02 7.69 -22.10
C LEU A 369 -8.74 8.41 -22.51
N MET A 370 -8.42 8.48 -23.80
CA MET A 370 -7.25 9.21 -24.30
C MET A 370 -7.33 10.71 -24.02
N ILE A 371 -8.51 11.32 -24.24
CA ILE A 371 -8.76 12.74 -23.94
C ILE A 371 -8.66 13.01 -22.43
N TRP A 372 -9.20 12.10 -21.61
CA TRP A 372 -9.15 12.22 -20.17
C TRP A 372 -7.72 12.07 -19.63
N ASP A 373 -6.97 11.09 -20.12
CA ASP A 373 -5.56 10.89 -19.79
C ASP A 373 -4.74 12.15 -20.13
N ASP A 374 -5.04 12.79 -21.26
CA ASP A 374 -4.37 14.04 -21.63
C ASP A 374 -4.76 15.21 -20.75
N SER A 375 -6.05 15.32 -20.40
CA SER A 375 -6.54 16.34 -19.48
C SER A 375 -5.82 16.25 -18.12
N ILE A 376 -5.67 15.05 -17.57
CA ILE A 376 -4.98 14.84 -16.29
C ILE A 376 -3.51 15.27 -16.36
N ARG A 377 -2.81 14.92 -17.46
CA ARG A 377 -1.40 15.30 -17.65
C ARG A 377 -1.22 16.79 -17.89
N SER A 378 -1.98 17.36 -18.81
CA SER A 378 -1.77 18.72 -19.28
C SER A 378 -2.26 19.74 -18.25
N LYS A 379 -3.40 19.49 -17.60
CA LYS A 379 -4.01 20.40 -16.63
C LYS A 379 -3.34 20.33 -15.26
N TYR A 380 -3.15 19.13 -14.72
CA TYR A 380 -2.61 18.95 -13.35
C TYR A 380 -1.12 18.61 -13.33
N LYS A 381 -0.46 18.48 -14.49
CA LYS A 381 0.96 18.11 -14.60
C LYS A 381 1.29 16.77 -13.92
N TYR A 382 0.31 15.86 -13.88
CA TYR A 382 0.45 14.57 -13.23
C TYR A 382 1.42 13.66 -14.01
N ASP A 383 2.52 13.29 -13.36
CA ASP A 383 3.61 12.48 -13.95
C ASP A 383 3.70 11.07 -13.35
N SER A 384 2.85 10.75 -12.36
CA SER A 384 2.86 9.48 -11.63
C SER A 384 4.23 9.15 -10.99
N GLY A 385 5.05 10.16 -10.70
CA GLY A 385 6.38 10.02 -10.13
C GLY A 385 7.50 9.66 -11.13
N ASN A 386 7.21 9.70 -12.43
CA ASN A 386 8.21 9.48 -13.48
C ASN A 386 8.44 10.75 -14.30
N ILE A 387 9.52 11.46 -13.99
CA ILE A 387 9.87 12.74 -14.64
C ILE A 387 10.28 12.55 -16.11
N GLU A 388 10.91 11.41 -16.45
CA GLU A 388 11.47 11.19 -17.80
C GLU A 388 10.39 10.87 -18.83
N PHE A 389 9.46 9.97 -18.47
CA PHE A 389 8.45 9.45 -19.37
C PHE A 389 7.05 10.02 -19.09
N GLY A 390 6.83 10.62 -17.92
CA GLY A 390 5.53 11.08 -17.46
C GLY A 390 4.58 9.94 -17.15
N TRP A 391 3.33 10.30 -16.83
CA TRP A 391 2.29 9.30 -16.59
C TRP A 391 1.80 8.69 -17.91
N VAL A 392 1.80 7.35 -17.97
CA VAL A 392 1.42 6.59 -19.16
C VAL A 392 -0.07 6.65 -19.49
N GLY A 393 -0.93 6.96 -18.51
CA GLY A 393 -2.38 7.01 -18.66
C GLY A 393 -3.08 5.70 -18.31
N VAL A 394 -4.40 5.75 -18.07
CA VAL A 394 -5.24 4.56 -17.90
C VAL A 394 -5.36 3.80 -19.22
N THR A 395 -5.42 4.53 -20.35
CA THR A 395 -5.53 3.96 -21.70
C THR A 395 -4.40 2.98 -22.00
N TRP A 396 -3.18 3.24 -21.49
CA TRP A 396 -2.03 2.37 -21.68
C TRP A 396 -2.30 0.93 -21.21
N HIS A 397 -2.90 0.79 -20.02
CA HIS A 397 -3.20 -0.50 -19.41
C HIS A 397 -4.42 -1.16 -20.05
N VAL A 398 -5.41 -0.37 -20.47
CA VAL A 398 -6.57 -0.87 -21.22
C VAL A 398 -6.13 -1.49 -22.54
N LEU A 399 -5.26 -0.81 -23.27
CA LEU A 399 -4.78 -1.27 -24.57
C LEU A 399 -3.85 -2.48 -24.49
N ASP A 400 -3.38 -2.90 -23.31
CA ASP A 400 -2.70 -4.20 -23.17
C ASP A 400 -3.59 -5.38 -23.58
N LYS A 401 -4.90 -5.29 -23.31
CA LYS A 401 -5.86 -6.35 -23.61
C LYS A 401 -6.75 -6.02 -24.80
N TRP A 402 -7.14 -4.75 -24.94
CA TRP A 402 -8.21 -4.33 -25.87
C TRP A 402 -7.70 -3.73 -27.19
N PHE A 403 -6.39 -3.63 -27.40
CA PHE A 403 -5.85 -3.02 -28.62
C PHE A 403 -6.22 -3.78 -29.90
N ALA A 404 -6.19 -5.11 -29.89
CA ALA A 404 -6.51 -5.88 -31.11
C ALA A 404 -7.98 -5.76 -31.53
N PRO A 405 -8.98 -5.95 -30.64
CA PRO A 405 -10.38 -5.71 -30.98
C PRO A 405 -10.68 -4.28 -31.42
N TRP A 406 -10.04 -3.30 -30.75
CA TRP A 406 -10.18 -1.90 -31.14
C TRP A 406 -9.60 -1.63 -32.53
N LEU A 407 -8.39 -2.12 -32.83
CA LEU A 407 -7.74 -1.95 -34.13
C LEU A 407 -8.58 -2.53 -35.26
N GLU A 408 -9.13 -3.73 -35.08
CA GLU A 408 -9.99 -4.37 -36.07
C GLU A 408 -11.28 -3.57 -36.34
N ALA A 409 -11.88 -3.01 -35.27
CA ALA A 409 -13.05 -2.15 -35.40
C ALA A 409 -12.72 -0.88 -36.21
N GLU A 410 -11.60 -0.22 -35.89
CA GLU A 410 -11.17 1.02 -36.57
C GLU A 410 -10.80 0.78 -38.03
N GLU A 411 -10.12 -0.33 -38.33
CA GLU A 411 -9.83 -0.73 -39.71
C GLU A 411 -11.13 -0.86 -40.52
N ARG A 412 -12.13 -1.57 -39.98
CA ARG A 412 -13.42 -1.71 -40.64
C ARG A 412 -14.15 -0.37 -40.81
N PHE A 413 -14.13 0.50 -39.79
CA PHE A 413 -14.76 1.82 -39.89
C PHE A 413 -14.07 2.72 -40.91
N ALA A 414 -12.74 2.68 -41.00
CA ALA A 414 -11.98 3.42 -42.00
C ALA A 414 -12.29 2.93 -43.41
N LEU A 415 -12.33 1.61 -43.63
CA LEU A 415 -12.64 1.03 -44.93
C LEU A 415 -14.09 1.32 -45.36
N GLN A 416 -15.05 1.23 -44.44
CA GLN A 416 -16.44 1.57 -44.74
C GLN A 416 -16.60 3.04 -45.11
N ARG A 417 -15.98 3.96 -44.34
CA ARG A 417 -15.97 5.39 -44.68
C ARG A 417 -15.32 5.66 -46.04
N TYR A 418 -14.25 4.95 -46.36
CA TYR A 418 -13.61 5.04 -47.67
C TYR A 418 -14.58 4.62 -48.79
N GLU A 419 -15.28 3.49 -48.63
CA GLU A 419 -16.28 3.01 -49.59
C GLU A 419 -17.43 4.00 -49.77
N ASP A 420 -17.93 4.59 -48.68
CA ASP A 420 -18.98 5.62 -48.73
C ASP A 420 -18.52 6.88 -49.50
N ILE A 421 -17.26 7.31 -49.30
CA ILE A 421 -16.68 8.42 -50.06
C ILE A 421 -16.63 8.05 -51.55
N MET A 422 -16.20 6.83 -51.88
CA MET A 422 -16.08 6.37 -53.27
C MET A 422 -17.43 6.27 -53.99
N GLN A 423 -18.50 5.90 -53.28
CA GLN A 423 -19.86 5.80 -53.81
C GLN A 423 -20.56 7.16 -53.94
N SER A 424 -19.99 8.23 -53.40
CA SER A 424 -20.61 9.56 -53.48
C SER A 424 -20.66 10.08 -54.93
N GLN A 425 -21.79 10.69 -55.30
CA GLN A 425 -22.08 11.10 -56.68
C GLN A 425 -21.08 12.14 -57.23
N ASP A 426 -20.49 12.94 -56.34
CA ASP A 426 -19.55 14.01 -56.69
C ASP A 426 -18.08 13.60 -56.57
N ASN A 427 -17.79 12.36 -56.16
CA ASN A 427 -16.43 11.86 -55.90
C ASN A 427 -15.45 12.16 -57.05
N GLY A 428 -15.89 11.97 -58.29
CA GLY A 428 -15.07 12.17 -59.50
C GLY A 428 -15.08 13.58 -60.07
N ASN A 429 -15.75 14.55 -59.45
CA ASN A 429 -15.80 15.93 -59.94
C ASN A 429 -14.60 16.72 -59.42
N ILE A 430 -14.04 17.58 -60.27
CA ILE A 430 -12.98 18.51 -59.86
C ILE A 430 -13.62 19.56 -58.99
N ASP A 431 -13.04 19.76 -57.82
CA ASP A 431 -13.37 20.85 -56.93
C ASP A 431 -12.59 22.09 -57.37
N TYR A 432 -13.29 22.97 -58.08
CA TYR A 432 -12.70 24.21 -58.59
C TYR A 432 -12.54 25.28 -57.49
N ASP A 433 -13.27 25.13 -56.38
CA ASP A 433 -13.44 26.14 -55.34
C ASP A 433 -12.50 25.92 -54.13
N SER A 434 -11.99 24.69 -53.91
CA SER A 434 -11.29 24.38 -52.65
C SER A 434 -9.88 24.90 -52.49
N ASN A 435 -9.14 25.26 -53.54
CA ASN A 435 -7.73 25.64 -53.41
C ASN A 435 -7.29 26.68 -54.44
N GLU A 436 -7.19 27.97 -54.06
CA GLU A 436 -6.58 29.01 -54.91
C GLU A 436 -5.03 29.01 -54.85
N SER A 437 -4.43 28.31 -53.88
CA SER A 437 -2.99 28.35 -53.59
C SER A 437 -2.16 27.16 -54.09
N GLN A 438 -2.78 26.02 -54.43
CA GLN A 438 -2.09 24.86 -55.00
C GLN A 438 -2.06 24.91 -56.54
N LYS A 439 -0.98 24.40 -57.14
CA LYS A 439 -0.78 24.39 -58.60
C LYS A 439 -1.78 23.48 -59.34
N THR A 440 -2.38 22.53 -58.63
CA THR A 440 -3.31 21.52 -59.13
C THR A 440 -4.66 21.63 -58.42
N LYS A 441 -5.75 21.37 -59.15
CA LYS A 441 -7.10 21.27 -58.59
C LYS A 441 -7.42 19.81 -58.29
N THR A 442 -8.05 19.56 -57.16
CA THR A 442 -8.28 18.21 -56.64
C THR A 442 -9.69 17.75 -56.95
N THR A 443 -9.97 16.46 -56.78
CA THR A 443 -11.35 15.97 -56.81
C THR A 443 -11.98 16.05 -55.42
N PHE A 444 -13.31 16.20 -55.34
CA PHE A 444 -14.02 16.11 -54.06
C PHE A 444 -13.74 14.79 -53.33
N GLY A 445 -13.51 13.71 -54.09
CA GLY A 445 -13.03 12.44 -53.58
C GLY A 445 -11.71 12.52 -52.86
N ALA A 446 -10.69 13.08 -53.52
CA ALA A 446 -9.35 13.23 -52.95
C ALA A 446 -9.36 14.08 -51.67
N SER A 447 -10.16 15.16 -51.65
CA SER A 447 -10.32 16.00 -50.45
C SER A 447 -10.96 15.23 -49.30
N LYS A 448 -12.04 14.47 -49.55
CA LYS A 448 -12.69 13.64 -48.52
C LYS A 448 -11.81 12.50 -48.02
N VAL A 449 -11.05 11.85 -48.91
CA VAL A 449 -10.07 10.82 -48.53
C VAL A 449 -8.98 11.44 -47.66
N THR A 450 -8.52 12.65 -47.99
CA THR A 450 -7.55 13.40 -47.17
C THR A 450 -8.08 13.69 -45.77
N ASP A 451 -9.35 14.10 -45.65
CA ASP A 451 -9.98 14.34 -44.36
C ASP A 451 -10.16 13.04 -43.55
N LEU A 452 -10.46 11.92 -44.22
CA LEU A 452 -10.47 10.60 -43.60
C LEU A 452 -9.08 10.25 -43.05
N LEU A 453 -8.01 10.46 -43.82
CA LEU A 453 -6.64 10.19 -43.36
C LEU A 453 -6.28 11.05 -42.14
N LYS A 454 -6.60 12.35 -42.14
CA LYS A 454 -6.39 13.24 -40.98
C LYS A 454 -7.16 12.77 -39.74
N THR A 455 -8.39 12.29 -39.95
CA THR A 455 -9.23 11.74 -38.87
C THR A 455 -8.59 10.50 -38.27
N ILE A 456 -8.13 9.56 -39.11
CA ILE A 456 -7.41 8.34 -38.68
C ILE A 456 -6.13 8.73 -37.94
N THR A 457 -5.32 9.65 -38.47
CA THR A 457 -4.09 10.13 -37.81
C THR A 457 -4.37 10.73 -36.43
N THR A 458 -5.44 11.52 -36.31
CA THR A 458 -5.84 12.11 -35.01
C THR A 458 -6.18 11.06 -33.97
N GLN A 459 -6.64 9.87 -34.39
CA GLN A 459 -7.08 8.82 -33.49
C GLN A 459 -5.92 8.07 -32.81
N TYR A 460 -4.76 7.95 -33.47
CA TYR A 460 -3.61 7.23 -32.92
C TYR A 460 -2.41 8.13 -32.56
N LYS A 461 -2.39 9.41 -32.98
CA LYS A 461 -1.27 10.34 -32.70
C LYS A 461 -0.96 10.48 -31.21
N ASP A 462 -1.98 10.39 -30.36
CA ASP A 462 -1.85 10.59 -28.90
C ASP A 462 -1.52 9.29 -28.14
N LEU A 463 -1.41 8.16 -28.85
CA LEU A 463 -0.98 6.90 -28.24
C LEU A 463 0.47 6.99 -27.75
N ARG A 464 0.72 6.62 -26.50
CA ARG A 464 2.08 6.60 -25.93
C ARG A 464 2.94 5.46 -26.47
N ARG A 465 2.33 4.30 -26.79
CA ARG A 465 3.05 3.13 -27.33
C ARG A 465 3.37 3.32 -28.80
N VAL A 466 4.65 3.40 -29.12
CA VAL A 466 5.11 3.44 -30.51
C VAL A 466 4.69 2.18 -31.27
N SER A 467 4.77 1.00 -30.64
CA SER A 467 4.33 -0.26 -31.27
C SER A 467 2.86 -0.24 -31.67
N HIS A 468 1.98 0.32 -30.82
CA HIS A 468 0.56 0.45 -31.12
C HIS A 468 0.31 1.48 -32.23
N LYS A 469 1.02 2.62 -32.20
CA LYS A 469 0.99 3.64 -33.27
C LYS A 469 1.33 3.04 -34.63
N VAL A 470 2.43 2.29 -34.69
CA VAL A 470 2.91 1.67 -35.94
C VAL A 470 1.90 0.66 -36.45
N ARG A 471 1.38 -0.22 -35.59
CA ARG A 471 0.35 -1.20 -36.00
C ARG A 471 -0.94 -0.53 -36.48
N PHE A 472 -1.37 0.54 -35.82
CA PHE A 472 -2.55 1.31 -36.25
C PHE A 472 -2.33 1.97 -37.61
N PHE A 473 -1.17 2.62 -37.78
CA PHE A 473 -0.79 3.22 -39.05
C PHE A 473 -0.75 2.19 -40.19
N LEU A 474 -0.09 1.04 -39.99
CA LEU A 474 0.05 0.00 -41.01
C LEU A 474 -1.28 -0.67 -41.36
N ASN A 475 -2.12 -0.98 -40.38
CA ASN A 475 -3.35 -1.73 -40.64
C ASN A 475 -4.48 -0.83 -41.14
N THR A 476 -4.51 0.44 -40.74
CA THR A 476 -5.63 1.35 -41.07
C THR A 476 -5.26 2.36 -42.14
N GLN A 477 -4.24 3.18 -41.90
CA GLN A 477 -3.91 4.30 -42.79
C GLN A 477 -3.33 3.82 -44.13
N ILE A 478 -2.42 2.83 -44.11
CA ILE A 478 -1.86 2.24 -45.33
C ILE A 478 -2.94 1.48 -46.12
N ALA A 479 -3.83 0.73 -45.46
CA ALA A 479 -4.90 0.00 -46.14
C ALA A 479 -5.83 0.91 -46.96
N VAL A 480 -6.15 2.10 -46.44
CA VAL A 480 -6.94 3.12 -47.17
C VAL A 480 -6.14 3.69 -48.35
N LEU A 481 -4.86 3.99 -48.14
CA LEU A 481 -3.97 4.52 -49.18
C LEU A 481 -3.79 3.52 -50.34
N ASP A 482 -3.53 2.25 -50.05
CA ASP A 482 -3.37 1.20 -51.06
C ASP A 482 -4.62 1.05 -51.92
N ARG A 483 -5.81 1.04 -51.30
CA ARG A 483 -7.09 0.99 -52.03
C ARG A 483 -7.28 2.21 -52.94
N TYR A 484 -6.89 3.40 -52.48
CA TYR A 484 -7.00 4.61 -53.29
C TYR A 484 -5.98 4.62 -54.43
N GLN A 485 -4.77 4.14 -54.20
CA GLN A 485 -3.74 3.99 -55.23
C GLN A 485 -4.17 3.03 -56.34
N ILE A 486 -4.71 1.87 -55.97
CA ILE A 486 -5.27 0.90 -56.93
C ILE A 486 -6.36 1.56 -57.76
N ARG A 487 -7.26 2.32 -57.13
CA ARG A 487 -8.34 3.04 -57.83
C ARG A 487 -7.84 4.07 -58.85
N LEU A 488 -6.81 4.84 -58.48
CA LEU A 488 -6.17 5.81 -59.38
C LEU A 488 -5.50 5.07 -60.55
N SER A 489 -4.80 3.97 -60.27
CA SER A 489 -4.13 3.14 -61.27
C SER A 489 -5.14 2.52 -62.25
N GLU A 490 -6.23 1.94 -61.75
CA GLU A 490 -7.33 1.42 -62.58
C GLU A 490 -7.97 2.49 -63.46
N SER A 491 -8.09 3.73 -62.96
CA SER A 491 -8.62 4.84 -63.76
C SER A 491 -7.68 5.26 -64.89
N LEU A 492 -6.36 5.18 -64.65
CA LEU A 492 -5.33 5.44 -65.64
C LEU A 492 -5.26 4.31 -66.68
N ASP A 493 -5.33 3.05 -66.25
CA ASP A 493 -5.38 1.88 -67.13
C ASP A 493 -6.64 1.87 -68.00
N ALA A 494 -7.79 2.26 -67.45
CA ALA A 494 -9.02 2.46 -68.21
C ALA A 494 -8.83 3.53 -69.30
N TYR A 495 -8.17 4.64 -68.98
CA TYR A 495 -7.82 5.66 -69.97
C TYR A 495 -6.89 5.12 -71.06
N ILE A 496 -5.81 4.40 -70.70
CA ILE A 496 -4.84 3.81 -71.64
C ILE A 496 -5.50 2.76 -72.55
N SER A 497 -6.38 1.92 -71.99
CA SER A 497 -7.07 0.89 -72.75
C SER A 497 -8.04 1.47 -73.78
N LEU A 498 -8.74 2.57 -73.45
CA LEU A 498 -9.68 3.24 -74.34
C LEU A 498 -8.98 4.09 -75.42
N THR A 499 -7.77 4.58 -75.16
CA THR A 499 -7.01 5.44 -76.08
C THR A 499 -6.02 4.67 -76.97
N SER A 500 -5.48 3.52 -76.53
CA SER A 500 -4.49 2.75 -77.30
C SER A 500 -5.11 1.86 -78.38
N THR A 501 -4.47 1.75 -79.55
CA THR A 501 -4.94 0.90 -80.67
C THR A 501 -5.06 -0.58 -80.29
N VAL A 502 -4.15 -1.08 -79.45
CA VAL A 502 -4.15 -2.47 -78.98
C VAL A 502 -5.19 -2.68 -77.86
N GLY A 503 -5.32 -1.73 -76.92
CA GLY A 503 -6.33 -1.79 -75.85
C GLY A 503 -7.77 -1.69 -76.36
N ARG A 504 -8.01 -0.90 -77.41
CA ARG A 504 -9.33 -0.76 -78.06
C ARG A 504 -9.85 -2.06 -78.66
N ILE A 505 -8.94 -2.90 -79.18
CA ILE A 505 -9.30 -4.20 -79.78
C ILE A 505 -9.55 -5.24 -78.68
N ALA A 506 -8.78 -5.19 -77.58
CA ALA A 506 -8.91 -6.12 -76.46
C ALA A 506 -10.15 -5.90 -75.59
N THR A 507 -10.59 -4.65 -75.41
CA THR A 507 -11.72 -4.29 -74.52
C THR A 507 -13.09 -4.25 -75.20
N GLY A 508 -13.16 -4.42 -76.53
CA GLY A 508 -14.43 -4.37 -77.27
C GLY A 508 -15.17 -3.02 -77.15
N ALA A 509 -14.43 -1.92 -76.94
CA ALA A 509 -14.98 -0.61 -76.62
C ALA A 509 -15.90 -0.07 -77.72
N THR A 510 -17.07 0.43 -77.33
CA THR A 510 -18.03 1.06 -78.25
C THR A 510 -17.57 2.45 -78.71
N LYS A 511 -18.01 2.89 -79.90
CA LYS A 511 -17.66 4.21 -80.45
C LYS A 511 -18.07 5.39 -79.54
N GLU A 512 -19.04 5.19 -78.66
CA GLU A 512 -19.54 6.19 -77.72
C GLU A 512 -18.59 6.37 -76.51
N GLN A 513 -18.05 5.27 -75.98
CA GLN A 513 -17.03 5.28 -74.92
C GLN A 513 -15.66 5.77 -75.40
N GLN A 514 -15.36 5.64 -76.70
CA GLN A 514 -14.15 6.22 -77.30
C GLN A 514 -14.25 7.74 -77.39
N ARG A 515 -15.41 8.27 -77.79
CA ARG A 515 -15.64 9.72 -77.86
C ARG A 515 -15.63 10.41 -76.50
N SER A 516 -15.97 9.72 -75.42
CA SER A 516 -15.93 10.29 -74.07
C SER A 516 -14.51 10.49 -73.52
N VAL A 517 -13.49 9.89 -74.14
CA VAL A 517 -12.08 9.97 -73.71
C VAL A 517 -11.21 10.73 -74.73
N GLU A 518 -11.75 11.04 -75.91
CA GLU A 518 -11.04 11.83 -76.94
C GLU A 518 -11.08 13.35 -76.65
N GLY A 519 -9.96 14.03 -76.86
CA GLY A 519 -9.86 15.50 -76.75
C GLY A 519 -9.84 16.03 -75.31
N MET A 520 -10.58 17.12 -75.04
CA MET A 520 -10.56 17.81 -73.75
C MET A 520 -11.09 16.96 -72.59
N ALA A 521 -12.03 16.05 -72.84
CA ALA A 521 -12.58 15.16 -71.81
C ALA A 521 -11.53 14.18 -71.27
N GLY A 522 -10.67 13.65 -72.15
CA GLY A 522 -9.53 12.82 -71.77
C GLY A 522 -8.48 13.56 -70.96
N LEU A 523 -8.14 14.79 -71.36
CA LEU A 523 -7.24 15.66 -70.59
C LEU A 523 -7.79 15.95 -69.19
N ILE A 524 -9.08 16.26 -69.07
CA ILE A 524 -9.74 16.47 -67.78
C ILE A 524 -9.66 15.20 -66.92
N SER A 525 -9.84 14.01 -67.50
CA SER A 525 -9.71 12.73 -66.78
C SER A 525 -8.29 12.52 -66.23
N LEU A 526 -7.25 12.83 -67.01
CA LEU A 526 -5.87 12.74 -66.55
C LEU A 526 -5.56 13.78 -65.47
N CYS A 527 -6.04 15.02 -65.63
CA CYS A 527 -5.89 16.07 -64.62
C CYS A 527 -6.56 15.70 -63.29
N LYS A 528 -7.69 14.97 -63.32
CA LYS A 528 -8.34 14.45 -62.10
C LYS A 528 -7.45 13.46 -61.37
N VAL A 529 -6.84 12.51 -62.08
CA VAL A 529 -5.96 11.50 -61.49
C VAL A 529 -4.71 12.15 -60.93
N PHE A 530 -4.01 12.96 -61.75
CA PHE A 530 -2.80 13.66 -61.34
C PHE A 530 -3.05 14.63 -60.17
N GLY A 531 -4.09 15.47 -60.26
CA GLY A 531 -4.42 16.42 -59.20
C GLY A 531 -4.86 15.76 -57.90
N SER A 532 -5.47 14.57 -57.97
CA SER A 532 -5.81 13.78 -56.78
C SER A 532 -4.57 13.16 -56.14
N ALA A 533 -3.66 12.60 -56.94
CA ALA A 533 -2.40 12.01 -56.47
C ALA A 533 -1.50 13.07 -55.82
N ASP A 534 -1.28 14.21 -56.50
CA ASP A 534 -0.45 15.33 -56.04
C ASP A 534 -0.94 15.89 -54.69
N HIS A 535 -2.26 15.96 -54.49
CA HIS A 535 -2.86 16.41 -53.24
C HIS A 535 -2.67 15.43 -52.09
N ILE A 536 -2.85 14.13 -52.35
CA ILE A 536 -2.62 13.09 -51.34
C ILE A 536 -1.13 13.09 -50.96
N ILE A 537 -0.22 13.16 -51.94
CA ILE A 537 1.23 13.25 -51.71
C ILE A 537 1.57 14.47 -50.84
N SER A 538 1.09 15.66 -51.21
CA SER A 538 1.31 16.88 -50.44
C SER A 538 0.79 16.78 -49.00
N THR A 539 -0.35 16.12 -48.81
CA THR A 539 -0.92 15.89 -47.47
C THR A 539 -0.07 14.89 -46.68
N LEU A 540 0.38 13.81 -47.31
CA LEU A 540 1.25 12.83 -46.67
C LEU A 540 2.58 13.45 -46.24
N GLU A 541 3.17 14.33 -47.05
CA GLU A 541 4.36 15.11 -46.65
C GLU A 541 4.07 15.93 -45.39
N SER A 542 2.97 16.67 -45.36
CA SER A 542 2.55 17.45 -44.18
C SER A 542 2.38 16.57 -42.93
N LEU A 543 1.69 15.44 -43.06
CA LEU A 543 1.46 14.49 -41.96
C LEU A 543 2.77 13.85 -41.49
N ALA A 544 3.70 13.57 -42.40
CA ALA A 544 5.02 13.07 -42.06
C ALA A 544 5.76 14.07 -41.18
N TYR A 545 5.77 15.37 -41.52
CA TYR A 545 6.41 16.39 -40.67
C TYR A 545 5.82 16.45 -39.26
N GLU A 546 4.49 16.33 -39.12
CA GLU A 546 3.80 16.31 -37.82
C GLU A 546 4.13 15.06 -37.00
N MET A 547 4.17 13.88 -37.64
CA MET A 547 4.43 12.60 -36.98
C MET A 547 5.93 12.37 -36.65
N VAL A 548 6.82 12.79 -37.55
CA VAL A 548 8.29 12.68 -37.42
C VAL A 548 8.81 13.55 -36.28
N SER A 549 8.19 14.70 -36.03
CA SER A 549 8.60 15.64 -34.96
C SER A 549 8.38 15.08 -33.54
N ILE A 550 7.46 14.13 -33.35
CA ILE A 550 7.09 13.63 -32.01
C ILE A 550 7.75 12.27 -31.68
N SER A 551 8.00 11.42 -32.69
CA SER A 551 8.37 10.02 -32.44
C SER A 551 9.81 9.66 -32.85
N ILE A 552 10.38 10.33 -33.85
CA ILE A 552 11.66 9.89 -34.46
C ILE A 552 12.87 10.56 -33.80
N ILE A 553 12.79 11.82 -33.36
CA ILE A 553 13.95 12.51 -32.76
C ILE A 553 14.34 11.90 -31.40
N ARG A 554 13.40 11.36 -30.62
CA ARG A 554 13.69 10.68 -29.34
C ARG A 554 14.15 9.22 -29.48
N TYR A 555 13.80 8.54 -30.58
CA TYR A 555 14.06 7.10 -30.75
C TYR A 555 15.06 6.76 -31.88
N SER A 556 15.47 7.72 -32.72
CA SER A 556 16.49 7.51 -33.77
C SER A 556 17.87 7.16 -33.22
N SER A 557 18.11 7.37 -31.92
CA SER A 557 19.33 6.87 -31.25
C SER A 557 19.22 5.40 -30.81
N ILE A 558 18.03 4.77 -30.86
CA ILE A 558 17.79 3.40 -30.38
C ILE A 558 17.35 2.45 -31.51
N MET A 559 16.65 2.91 -32.55
CA MET A 559 16.36 2.10 -33.73
C MET A 559 17.14 2.57 -34.96
N SER A 560 18.38 2.13 -35.03
CA SER A 560 19.10 1.97 -36.29
C SER A 560 18.50 0.80 -37.10
N SER A 561 17.25 0.88 -37.52
CA SER A 561 16.69 -0.03 -38.55
C SER A 561 15.33 0.44 -39.12
N THR A 562 15.41 1.28 -40.16
CA THR A 562 14.85 1.04 -41.51
C THR A 562 13.41 0.61 -41.83
N ASP A 563 12.39 0.62 -40.94
CA ASP A 563 11.05 0.10 -41.36
C ASP A 563 9.95 1.16 -41.58
N MET A 564 9.87 2.22 -40.77
CA MET A 564 8.76 3.18 -40.92
C MET A 564 8.98 4.16 -42.07
N CYS A 565 10.19 4.73 -42.17
CA CYS A 565 10.56 5.57 -43.31
C CYS A 565 10.53 4.76 -44.60
N SER A 566 11.04 3.53 -44.64
CA SER A 566 11.03 2.73 -45.87
C SER A 566 9.62 2.41 -46.35
N THR A 567 8.70 2.05 -45.46
CA THR A 567 7.29 1.80 -45.81
C THR A 567 6.61 3.08 -46.31
N PHE A 568 6.84 4.21 -45.63
CA PHE A 568 6.31 5.51 -46.07
C PHE A 568 6.90 5.92 -47.43
N TYR A 569 8.19 5.72 -47.65
CA TYR A 569 8.86 5.97 -48.93
C TYR A 569 8.39 5.03 -50.04
N VAL A 570 8.07 3.77 -49.74
CA VAL A 570 7.51 2.81 -50.72
C VAL A 570 6.10 3.23 -51.13
N VAL A 571 5.26 3.61 -50.17
CA VAL A 571 3.91 4.13 -50.47
C VAL A 571 4.01 5.44 -51.26
N PHE A 572 4.93 6.33 -50.87
CA PHE A 572 5.20 7.57 -51.58
C PHE A 572 5.71 7.34 -53.02
N ASP A 573 6.67 6.44 -53.23
CA ASP A 573 7.18 6.07 -54.56
C ASP A 573 6.08 5.41 -55.41
N ASN A 574 5.24 4.58 -54.81
CA ASN A 574 4.08 3.98 -55.47
C ASN A 574 3.04 5.02 -55.91
N PHE A 575 2.76 6.03 -55.08
CA PHE A 575 1.88 7.15 -55.43
C PHE A 575 2.52 8.11 -56.44
N SER A 576 3.83 8.31 -56.40
CA SER A 576 4.55 9.15 -57.37
C SER A 576 4.66 8.51 -58.76
N ARG A 577 4.54 7.18 -58.85
CA ARG A 577 4.56 6.42 -60.11
C ARG A 577 3.19 6.30 -60.77
N ALA A 578 2.11 6.38 -59.98
CA ALA A 578 0.72 6.41 -60.45
C ALA A 578 0.33 7.83 -60.89
#